data_AF-A0A9P4W5H8-F1
#
_entry.id   AF-A0A9P4W5H8-F1
#
_cell.length_a   1.000
_cell.length_b   1.000
_cell.length_c   1.000
_cell.angle_alpha   90.00
_cell.angle_beta   90.00
_cell.angle_gamma   90.00
#
_symmetry.space_group_name_H-M   'P 1'
#
loop_
_entity.id
_entity.type
_entity.pdbx_description
1 polymer ?
#
loop_
_entity_poly.entity_id
_entity_poly.type
_entity_poly.pdbx_seq_one_letter_code
_entity_poly.pdbx_strand_id
1 'polypeptide(L)'
;MIFESSPVIEEGYWRTPLDCPFYMTHHGQLFQYFHQHVHQSLKTNPEESFTQCQQLPLELQLRIMRHCNAPTLFQLMHTTRDIRIEASKLFFANPAVWYRLESEFLLQKPSNGESLYEPCFMASIKQLEVHCPFLTSRSWRPDPDEETFESFEDRRTYIEKHIELNIQAFWTTVQRLCPQVRRIMFTQDGSPIPDEDTITDCFRKMTKSCPPSLDVFLYRAEPAQEAVGRRRGRVLQRLSISSASTVTESTLQGGTPSRAPIKIVVPPEKPHRGRVGDFIASQRAWERYCAQRFAADYHRAAVVEQYHFQGRHEPFGCSVAECDAWFDQPEQYTTHLLATGHGTGKTPPGQAEEMVAAYARDLMKSKQKSEELHLKFWDWWELEDSHNPPPEEEVLHQLEHDVLYAQDKPVSEHALYRLIWQVMMETQL
;
A
#
# COMPACT_ATOMS: atom_id res chain seq x y z
N MET A 1 0.78 30.57 8.13
CA MET A 1 0.14 29.85 7.01
C MET A 1 -0.79 28.82 7.63
N ILE A 2 -2.07 28.82 7.27
CA ILE A 2 -3.01 27.78 7.71
C ILE A 2 -2.83 26.63 6.72
N PHE A 3 -2.30 25.49 7.18
CA PHE A 3 -2.26 24.28 6.36
C PHE A 3 -3.67 23.69 6.35
N GLU A 4 -4.32 23.63 5.19
CA GLU A 4 -5.54 22.83 5.03
C GLU A 4 -5.15 21.36 5.20
N SER A 5 -5.50 20.79 6.36
CA SER A 5 -5.32 19.37 6.59
C SER A 5 -6.37 18.60 5.79
N SER A 6 -5.91 17.71 4.90
CA SER A 6 -6.82 16.76 4.27
C SER A 6 -7.24 15.74 5.32
N PRO A 7 -8.53 15.35 5.37
CA PRO A 7 -8.93 14.23 6.21
C PRO A 7 -8.14 12.97 5.83
N VAL A 8 -7.93 12.07 6.81
CA VAL A 8 -7.40 10.71 6.61
C VAL A 8 -8.25 9.91 5.61
N ILE A 9 -9.51 10.33 5.54
CA ILE A 9 -10.65 9.78 4.86
C ILE A 9 -10.77 10.47 3.51
N GLU A 10 -10.96 9.70 2.45
CA GLU A 10 -11.35 10.27 1.16
C GLU A 10 -12.71 10.96 1.32
N GLU A 11 -12.78 12.25 0.98
CA GLU A 11 -14.03 13.01 1.05
C GLU A 11 -15.11 12.33 0.19
N GLY A 12 -16.28 12.13 0.76
CA GLY A 12 -17.39 11.43 0.14
C GLY A 12 -17.30 9.91 0.21
N TYR A 13 -16.39 9.32 0.99
CA TYR A 13 -16.26 7.87 1.11
C TYR A 13 -17.59 7.17 1.47
N TRP A 14 -18.38 7.77 2.37
CA TRP A 14 -19.72 7.28 2.75
C TRP A 14 -20.73 7.20 1.59
N ARG A 15 -20.43 7.83 0.44
CA ARG A 15 -21.24 7.76 -0.79
C ARG A 15 -20.79 6.64 -1.72
N THR A 16 -19.62 6.04 -1.48
CA THR A 16 -19.09 4.99 -2.33
C THR A 16 -19.92 3.71 -2.14
N PRO A 17 -20.16 2.95 -3.22
CA PRO A 17 -20.71 1.61 -3.09
C PRO A 17 -19.86 0.78 -2.13
N LEU A 18 -20.49 0.26 -1.07
CA LEU A 18 -19.84 -0.54 -0.04
C LEU A 18 -19.68 -2.02 -0.44
N ASP A 19 -19.85 -2.34 -1.72
CA ASP A 19 -19.71 -3.67 -2.30
C ASP A 19 -18.25 -4.07 -2.52
N CYS A 20 -17.32 -3.12 -2.45
CA CYS A 20 -15.89 -3.39 -2.61
C CYS A 20 -15.20 -3.55 -1.24
N PRO A 21 -14.46 -4.66 -1.00
CA PRO A 21 -13.58 -4.73 0.15
C PRO A 21 -12.47 -3.71 -0.05
N PHE A 22 -12.39 -2.68 0.79
CA PHE A 22 -11.19 -1.86 0.83
C PHE A 22 -10.25 -2.41 1.88
N TYR A 23 -9.00 -2.03 1.73
CA TYR A 23 -7.94 -2.37 2.65
C TYR A 23 -7.44 -1.06 3.24
N MET A 24 -7.01 -1.12 4.49
CA MET A 24 -6.54 0.06 5.18
C MET A 24 -5.20 -0.22 5.82
N THR A 25 -4.29 0.75 5.75
CA THR A 25 -3.10 0.70 6.58
C THR A 25 -3.48 0.81 8.05
N HIS A 26 -2.57 0.41 8.93
CA HIS A 26 -2.65 0.66 10.36
C HIS A 26 -2.84 2.15 10.74
N HIS A 27 -2.68 3.08 9.80
CA HIS A 27 -2.85 4.52 10.00
C HIS A 27 -4.04 5.13 9.24
N GLY A 28 -4.92 4.30 8.71
CA GLY A 28 -6.18 4.77 8.14
C GLY A 28 -6.10 5.09 6.65
N GLN A 29 -5.00 4.78 5.96
CA GLN A 29 -4.90 5.02 4.53
C GLN A 29 -5.57 3.89 3.76
N LEU A 30 -6.63 4.23 3.02
CA LEU A 30 -7.32 3.28 2.16
C LEU A 30 -6.49 2.96 0.93
N PHE A 31 -6.49 1.70 0.56
CA PHE A 31 -5.95 1.20 -0.68
C PHE A 31 -6.78 0.02 -1.18
N GLN A 32 -6.53 -0.39 -2.42
CA GLN A 32 -7.15 -1.57 -3.00
C GLN A 32 -6.14 -2.39 -3.79
N TYR A 33 -6.41 -3.68 -3.95
CA TYR A 33 -5.56 -4.54 -4.77
C TYR A 33 -5.86 -4.35 -6.26
N PHE A 34 -4.87 -4.66 -7.09
CA PHE A 34 -4.97 -4.52 -8.54
C PHE A 34 -6.22 -5.18 -9.13
N HIS A 35 -6.55 -6.41 -8.71
CA HIS A 35 -7.71 -7.13 -9.23
C HIS A 35 -9.02 -6.35 -9.02
N GLN A 36 -9.16 -5.65 -7.89
CA GLN A 36 -10.32 -4.80 -7.61
C GLN A 36 -10.31 -3.50 -8.43
N HIS A 37 -9.12 -3.01 -8.78
CA HIS A 37 -8.97 -1.82 -9.60
C HIS A 37 -9.43 -2.03 -11.03
N VAL A 38 -9.24 -3.23 -11.55
CA VAL A 38 -9.57 -3.60 -12.92
C VAL A 38 -10.88 -4.39 -13.04
N HIS A 39 -11.53 -4.74 -11.92
CA HIS A 39 -12.81 -5.43 -11.93
C HIS A 39 -13.94 -4.47 -12.36
N GLN A 40 -14.76 -4.90 -13.33
CA GLN A 40 -15.99 -4.20 -13.69
C GLN A 40 -17.11 -4.67 -12.76
N SER A 41 -17.65 -3.80 -11.89
CA SER A 41 -18.86 -4.14 -11.11
C SER A 41 -20.14 -4.09 -11.98
N LEU A 42 -20.02 -3.71 -13.25
CA LEU A 42 -21.13 -3.64 -14.17
C LEU A 42 -21.42 -5.02 -14.77
N LYS A 43 -22.62 -5.53 -14.49
CA LYS A 43 -23.27 -6.60 -15.26
C LYS A 43 -23.60 -6.08 -16.66
N THR A 44 -22.60 -5.85 -17.49
CA THR A 44 -22.83 -5.62 -18.92
C THR A 44 -23.33 -6.92 -19.53
N ASN A 45 -24.37 -6.84 -20.36
CA ASN A 45 -24.83 -8.00 -21.11
C ASN A 45 -23.66 -8.46 -22.01
N PRO A 46 -23.18 -9.70 -21.88
CA PRO A 46 -22.02 -10.20 -22.62
C PRO A 46 -22.26 -10.28 -24.15
N GLU A 47 -23.47 -10.00 -24.61
CA GLU A 47 -23.86 -10.12 -26.02
C GLU A 47 -23.56 -8.88 -26.88
N GLU A 48 -23.23 -7.73 -26.28
CA GLU A 48 -22.85 -6.54 -27.05
C GLU A 48 -21.37 -6.62 -27.48
N SER A 49 -21.14 -7.15 -28.69
CA SER A 49 -19.78 -7.25 -29.25
C SER A 49 -19.19 -5.86 -29.52
N PHE A 50 -17.96 -5.61 -29.07
CA PHE A 50 -17.21 -4.36 -29.30
C PHE A 50 -16.68 -4.20 -30.74
N THR A 51 -17.20 -4.97 -31.69
CA THR A 51 -16.71 -5.04 -33.09
C THR A 51 -16.89 -3.73 -33.84
N GLN A 52 -17.89 -2.92 -33.47
CA GLN A 52 -18.15 -1.61 -34.09
C GLN A 52 -17.00 -0.63 -33.88
N CYS A 53 -16.30 -0.68 -32.74
CA CYS A 53 -15.18 0.22 -32.48
C CYS A 53 -14.02 -0.03 -33.43
N GLN A 54 -13.77 -1.29 -33.82
CA GLN A 54 -12.70 -1.65 -34.74
C GLN A 54 -12.94 -1.15 -36.18
N GLN A 55 -14.18 -0.82 -36.54
CA GLN A 55 -14.54 -0.28 -37.86
C GLN A 55 -14.34 1.24 -37.94
N LEU A 56 -14.09 1.92 -36.82
CA LEU A 56 -13.87 3.35 -36.78
C LEU A 56 -12.44 3.71 -37.25
N PRO A 57 -12.23 4.90 -37.85
CA PRO A 57 -10.90 5.46 -38.02
C PRO A 57 -10.09 5.48 -36.71
N LEU A 58 -8.78 5.29 -36.81
CA LEU A 58 -7.88 5.17 -35.66
C LEU A 58 -8.01 6.37 -34.71
N GLU A 59 -8.19 7.58 -35.24
CA GLU A 59 -8.34 8.80 -34.45
C GLU A 59 -9.58 8.75 -33.55
N LEU A 60 -10.69 8.19 -34.05
CA LEU A 60 -11.92 8.02 -33.29
C LEU A 60 -11.77 6.91 -32.24
N GLN A 61 -11.10 5.81 -32.59
CA GLN A 61 -10.78 4.76 -31.61
C GLN A 61 -9.96 5.32 -30.44
N LEU A 62 -8.88 6.07 -30.74
CA LEU A 62 -8.05 6.70 -29.72
C LEU A 62 -8.81 7.72 -28.87
N ARG A 63 -9.73 8.48 -29.49
CA ARG A 63 -10.58 9.43 -28.76
C ARG A 63 -11.52 8.70 -27.81
N ILE A 64 -12.13 7.59 -28.23
CA ILE A 64 -12.98 6.75 -27.37
C ILE A 64 -12.16 6.19 -26.21
N MET A 65 -10.98 5.63 -26.49
CA MET A 65 -10.10 5.04 -25.47
C MET A 65 -9.69 6.05 -24.38
N ARG A 66 -9.48 7.33 -24.72
CA ARG A 66 -9.17 8.38 -23.74
C ARG A 66 -10.29 8.63 -22.73
N HIS A 67 -11.52 8.23 -23.04
CA HIS A 67 -12.68 8.33 -22.16
C HIS A 67 -13.01 7.01 -21.46
N CYS A 68 -12.29 5.92 -21.74
CA CYS A 68 -12.48 4.65 -21.06
C CYS A 68 -11.97 4.70 -19.61
N ASN A 69 -12.69 4.04 -18.71
CA ASN A 69 -12.25 3.84 -17.33
C ASN A 69 -11.13 2.78 -17.25
N ALA A 70 -10.48 2.69 -16.09
CA ALA A 70 -9.36 1.76 -15.88
C ALA A 70 -9.73 0.28 -16.15
N PRO A 71 -10.89 -0.26 -15.69
CA PRO A 71 -11.30 -1.61 -16.05
C PRO A 71 -11.41 -1.84 -17.56
N THR A 72 -12.03 -0.91 -18.29
CA THR A 72 -12.17 -1.02 -19.76
C THR A 72 -10.81 -0.95 -20.45
N LEU A 73 -9.94 -0.03 -20.04
CA LEU A 73 -8.58 0.06 -20.57
C LEU A 73 -7.79 -1.23 -20.32
N PHE A 74 -7.91 -1.82 -19.13
CA PHE A 74 -7.27 -3.09 -18.82
C PHE A 74 -7.79 -4.23 -19.73
N GLN A 75 -9.09 -4.32 -19.96
CA GLN A 75 -9.64 -5.30 -20.91
C GLN A 75 -9.13 -5.06 -22.35
N LEU A 76 -9.05 -3.80 -22.78
CA LEU A 76 -8.48 -3.45 -24.09
C LEU A 76 -7.01 -3.84 -24.23
N MET A 77 -6.24 -3.86 -23.14
CA MET A 77 -4.85 -4.38 -23.14
C MET A 77 -4.77 -5.87 -23.53
N HIS A 78 -5.85 -6.63 -23.39
CA HIS A 78 -5.90 -8.05 -23.76
C HIS A 78 -6.45 -8.32 -25.17
N THR A 79 -6.65 -7.28 -25.99
CA THR A 79 -7.16 -7.41 -27.37
C THR A 79 -6.03 -7.50 -28.40
N THR A 80 -5.99 -6.62 -29.40
CA THR A 80 -4.96 -6.60 -30.45
C THR A 80 -3.68 -5.89 -29.97
N ARG A 81 -2.57 -6.08 -30.69
CA ARG A 81 -1.27 -5.47 -30.34
C ARG A 81 -1.34 -3.94 -30.30
N ASP A 82 -1.98 -3.32 -31.29
CA ASP A 82 -2.01 -1.86 -31.41
C ASP A 82 -2.90 -1.23 -30.32
N ILE A 83 -4.09 -1.81 -30.11
CA ILE A 83 -4.98 -1.40 -29.01
C ILE A 83 -4.30 -1.60 -27.67
N ARG A 84 -3.57 -2.71 -27.47
CA ARG A 84 -2.84 -2.99 -26.23
C ARG A 84 -1.83 -1.91 -25.89
N ILE A 85 -1.04 -1.48 -26.86
CA ILE A 85 -0.02 -0.44 -26.67
C ILE A 85 -0.67 0.87 -26.23
N GLU A 86 -1.73 1.30 -26.91
CA GLU A 86 -2.41 2.56 -26.62
C GLU A 86 -3.21 2.52 -25.32
N ALA A 87 -3.88 1.40 -25.05
CA ALA A 87 -4.63 1.18 -23.81
C ALA A 87 -3.69 1.18 -22.61
N SER A 88 -2.54 0.51 -22.71
CA SER A 88 -1.51 0.49 -21.66
C SER A 88 -0.99 1.90 -21.36
N LYS A 89 -0.67 2.69 -22.41
CA LYS A 89 -0.22 4.08 -22.23
C LYS A 89 -1.22 4.91 -21.43
N LEU A 90 -2.51 4.79 -21.76
CA LEU A 90 -3.61 5.51 -21.10
C LEU A 90 -3.87 5.00 -19.68
N PHE A 91 -3.88 3.68 -19.47
CA PHE A 91 -4.09 3.04 -18.17
C PHE A 91 -3.10 3.54 -17.13
N PHE A 92 -1.80 3.48 -17.46
CA PHE A 92 -0.73 3.92 -16.56
C PHE A 92 -0.52 5.45 -16.53
N ALA A 93 -1.14 6.21 -17.45
CA ALA A 93 -1.07 7.66 -17.47
C ALA A 93 -2.08 8.34 -16.53
N ASN A 94 -3.00 7.60 -15.91
CA ASN A 94 -4.01 8.19 -15.05
C ASN A 94 -3.37 8.91 -13.85
N PRO A 95 -3.46 10.25 -13.74
CA PRO A 95 -2.79 11.01 -12.69
C PRO A 95 -3.39 10.78 -11.29
N ALA A 96 -4.59 10.21 -11.18
CA ALA A 96 -5.23 9.93 -9.90
C ALA A 96 -4.81 8.58 -9.28
N VAL A 97 -4.13 7.71 -10.04
CA VAL A 97 -3.77 6.35 -9.58
C VAL A 97 -2.29 6.28 -9.21
N TRP A 98 -2.02 5.91 -7.96
CA TRP A 98 -0.69 5.67 -7.43
C TRP A 98 -0.53 4.19 -7.13
N TYR A 99 0.57 3.60 -7.60
CA TYR A 99 0.86 2.20 -7.35
C TYR A 99 1.75 2.09 -6.11
N ARG A 100 1.32 1.32 -5.12
CA ARG A 100 2.00 1.24 -3.83
C ARG A 100 3.04 0.13 -3.79
N LEU A 101 4.22 0.47 -3.30
CA LEU A 101 5.26 -0.48 -2.91
C LEU A 101 5.70 -0.21 -1.47
N GLU A 102 6.15 -1.25 -0.79
CA GLU A 102 6.75 -1.14 0.53
C GLU A 102 8.23 -0.74 0.39
N SER A 103 8.71 0.13 1.27
CA SER A 103 10.09 0.63 1.21
C SER A 103 11.14 -0.45 1.43
N GLU A 104 10.83 -1.41 2.30
CA GLU A 104 11.62 -2.58 2.64
C GLU A 104 11.84 -3.45 1.40
N PHE A 105 10.79 -3.61 0.58
CA PHE A 105 10.89 -4.32 -0.70
C PHE A 105 11.89 -3.64 -1.64
N LEU A 106 11.90 -2.30 -1.73
CA LEU A 106 12.84 -1.58 -2.62
C LEU A 106 14.29 -1.59 -2.09
N LEU A 107 14.46 -1.64 -0.76
CA LEU A 107 15.76 -1.70 -0.11
C LEU A 107 16.44 -3.07 -0.21
N GLN A 108 15.67 -4.15 -0.22
CA GLN A 108 16.20 -5.51 -0.36
C GLN A 108 16.88 -5.78 -1.71
N LYS A 109 16.84 -4.81 -2.64
CA LYS A 109 17.38 -4.92 -4.01
C LYS A 109 16.86 -6.19 -4.71
N PRO A 110 15.53 -6.41 -4.74
CA PRO A 110 14.96 -7.69 -5.10
C PRO A 110 15.44 -8.08 -6.49
N SER A 111 16.11 -9.22 -6.56
CA SER A 111 16.38 -9.90 -7.82
C SER A 111 15.04 -10.28 -8.49
N ASN A 112 15.06 -10.76 -9.74
CA ASN A 112 13.84 -11.24 -10.38
C ASN A 112 13.18 -12.37 -9.56
N GLY A 113 13.99 -13.18 -8.86
CA GLY A 113 13.55 -14.21 -7.91
C GLY A 113 12.88 -13.65 -6.64
N GLU A 114 13.36 -12.52 -6.11
CA GLU A 114 12.81 -11.89 -4.90
C GLU A 114 11.63 -10.94 -5.17
N SER A 115 11.41 -10.55 -6.43
CA SER A 115 10.31 -9.61 -6.73
C SER A 115 8.96 -10.21 -6.36
N LEU A 116 8.21 -9.58 -5.46
CA LEU A 116 6.85 -10.01 -5.10
C LEU A 116 5.83 -9.62 -6.18
N TYR A 117 6.17 -8.64 -7.01
CA TYR A 117 5.31 -8.06 -8.03
C TYR A 117 5.76 -8.44 -9.43
N GLU A 118 4.84 -8.38 -10.38
CA GLU A 118 5.13 -8.72 -11.77
C GLU A 118 6.05 -7.68 -12.46
N PRO A 119 7.28 -8.03 -12.89
CA PRO A 119 8.24 -7.05 -13.41
C PRO A 119 7.73 -6.26 -14.63
N CYS A 120 6.98 -6.88 -15.54
CA CYS A 120 6.44 -6.17 -16.71
C CYS A 120 5.43 -5.08 -16.31
N PHE A 121 4.67 -5.34 -15.24
CA PHE A 121 3.74 -4.37 -14.68
C PHE A 121 4.49 -3.20 -14.06
N MET A 122 5.50 -3.49 -13.23
CA MET A 122 6.33 -2.52 -12.54
C MET A 122 7.01 -1.56 -13.52
N ALA A 123 7.52 -2.10 -14.64
CA ALA A 123 8.17 -1.32 -15.68
C ALA A 123 7.26 -0.28 -16.37
N SER A 124 5.93 -0.42 -16.23
CA SER A 124 4.94 0.46 -16.83
C SER A 124 4.40 1.53 -15.86
N ILE A 125 4.71 1.42 -14.57
CA ILE A 125 4.26 2.37 -13.54
C ILE A 125 4.84 3.76 -13.82
N LYS A 126 3.99 4.79 -13.81
CA LYS A 126 4.40 6.21 -13.94
C LYS A 126 4.33 6.99 -12.63
N GLN A 127 3.48 6.55 -11.71
CA GLN A 127 3.27 7.14 -10.39
C GLN A 127 3.40 6.06 -9.32
N LEU A 128 4.35 6.24 -8.42
CA LEU A 128 4.69 5.27 -7.40
C LEU A 128 4.49 5.87 -6.01
N GLU A 129 3.68 5.22 -5.20
CA GLU A 129 3.69 5.44 -3.76
C GLU A 129 4.69 4.47 -3.14
N VAL A 130 5.57 4.98 -2.29
CA VAL A 130 6.47 4.20 -1.47
C VAL A 130 6.00 4.35 -0.04
N HIS A 131 5.36 3.31 0.47
CA HIS A 131 4.96 3.24 1.86
C HIS A 131 6.17 2.97 2.74
N CYS A 132 6.40 3.88 3.67
CA CYS A 132 7.51 3.89 4.60
C CYS A 132 6.94 3.82 6.02
N PRO A 133 6.57 2.62 6.52
CA PRO A 133 5.95 2.51 7.84
C PRO A 133 6.87 3.08 8.93
N PHE A 134 8.19 2.87 8.80
CA PHE A 134 9.16 3.48 9.70
C PHE A 134 10.43 3.87 8.93
N LEU A 135 10.69 5.17 8.72
CA LEU A 135 12.01 5.59 8.18
C LEU A 135 13.13 5.53 9.21
N THR A 136 12.78 5.27 10.46
CA THR A 136 13.71 4.84 11.50
C THR A 136 13.84 3.33 11.58
N SER A 137 13.19 2.59 10.67
CA SER A 137 13.29 1.15 10.59
C SER A 137 14.76 0.72 10.59
N ARG A 138 15.01 -0.42 11.24
CA ARG A 138 16.23 -1.23 11.07
C ARG A 138 16.55 -1.54 9.60
N SER A 139 15.65 -1.26 8.66
CA SER A 139 15.93 -1.43 7.23
C SER A 139 16.81 -0.33 6.65
N TRP A 140 16.77 0.89 7.20
CA TRP A 140 17.60 2.02 6.72
C TRP A 140 18.90 2.17 7.51
N ARG A 141 18.93 1.63 8.74
CA ARG A 141 20.08 1.66 9.63
C ARG A 141 20.67 0.26 9.74
N PRO A 142 21.98 0.12 9.85
CA PRO A 142 22.58 -1.17 10.16
C PRO A 142 22.10 -1.65 11.54
N ASP A 143 22.04 -2.96 11.76
CA ASP A 143 21.73 -3.48 13.08
C ASP A 143 22.86 -3.06 14.03
N PRO A 144 22.57 -2.28 15.10
CA PRO A 144 23.61 -1.79 15.99
C PRO A 144 24.35 -2.91 16.72
N ASP A 145 23.78 -4.11 16.80
CA ASP A 145 24.39 -5.25 17.49
C ASP A 145 25.40 -6.00 16.60
N GLU A 146 25.47 -5.71 15.30
CA GLU A 146 26.43 -6.34 14.38
C GLU A 146 27.85 -5.78 14.51
N GLU A 147 28.03 -4.59 15.10
CA GLU A 147 29.34 -3.92 15.10
C GLU A 147 29.63 -3.21 16.43
N THR A 148 30.82 -3.43 16.98
CA THR A 148 31.29 -2.76 18.19
C THR A 148 31.95 -1.43 17.84
N PHE A 149 31.45 -0.32 18.39
CA PHE A 149 31.99 1.02 18.16
C PHE A 149 32.82 1.50 19.36
N GLU A 150 33.97 2.11 19.10
CA GLU A 150 34.84 2.69 20.15
C GLU A 150 34.28 4.02 20.71
N SER A 151 33.51 4.76 19.90
CA SER A 151 32.94 6.05 20.26
C SER A 151 31.52 6.27 19.69
N PHE A 152 30.84 7.31 20.19
CA PHE A 152 29.54 7.73 19.67
C PHE A 152 29.66 8.33 18.25
N GLU A 153 30.74 9.06 17.99
CA GLU A 153 31.07 9.67 16.71
C GLU A 153 31.29 8.61 15.61
N ASP A 154 31.99 7.52 15.93
CA ASP A 154 32.20 6.41 14.98
C ASP A 154 30.87 5.74 14.62
N ARG A 155 30.04 5.48 15.63
CA ARG A 155 28.68 4.93 15.44
C ARG A 155 27.84 5.84 14.56
N ARG A 156 27.85 7.16 14.80
CA ARG A 156 27.12 8.14 14.01
C ARG A 156 27.60 8.15 12.56
N THR A 157 28.91 8.20 12.35
CA THR A 157 29.54 8.21 11.01
C THR A 157 29.20 6.95 10.23
N TYR A 158 29.24 5.80 10.89
CA TYR A 158 28.85 4.51 10.33
C TYR A 158 27.38 4.48 9.90
N ILE A 159 26.46 4.92 10.78
CA ILE A 159 25.02 5.00 10.48
C ILE A 159 24.78 5.95 9.29
N GLU A 160 25.41 7.13 9.27
CA GLU A 160 25.24 8.11 8.20
C GLU A 160 25.71 7.54 6.84
N LYS A 161 26.87 6.88 6.81
CA LYS A 161 27.40 6.20 5.62
C LYS A 161 26.46 5.10 5.13
N HIS A 162 25.92 4.28 6.04
CA HIS A 162 25.01 3.21 5.69
C HIS A 162 23.67 3.73 5.14
N ILE A 163 23.13 4.81 5.72
CA ILE A 163 21.94 5.49 5.20
C ILE A 163 22.19 5.99 3.76
N GLU A 164 23.34 6.58 3.48
CA GLU A 164 23.69 7.06 2.13
C GLU A 164 23.78 5.92 1.12
N LEU A 165 24.40 4.80 1.49
CA LEU A 165 24.45 3.58 0.67
C LEU A 165 23.04 3.03 0.39
N ASN A 166 22.17 3.01 1.41
CA ASN A 166 20.78 2.55 1.28
C ASN A 166 19.95 3.48 0.40
N ILE A 167 20.12 4.80 0.50
CA ILE A 167 19.48 5.77 -0.40
C ILE A 167 19.92 5.55 -1.85
N GLN A 168 21.21 5.37 -2.10
CA GLN A 168 21.72 5.10 -3.45
C GLN A 168 21.18 3.78 -4.00
N ALA A 169 21.19 2.72 -3.18
CA ALA A 169 20.64 1.42 -3.50
C ALA A 169 19.14 1.50 -3.84
N PHE A 170 18.38 2.21 -3.01
CA PHE A 170 16.96 2.45 -3.19
C PHE A 170 16.69 3.10 -4.55
N TRP A 171 17.37 4.19 -4.89
CA TRP A 171 17.16 4.89 -6.16
C TRP A 171 17.55 4.03 -7.36
N THR A 172 18.63 3.27 -7.24
CA THR A 172 19.05 2.30 -8.27
C THR A 172 17.99 1.24 -8.49
N THR A 173 17.41 0.69 -7.42
CA THR A 173 16.33 -0.30 -7.48
C THR A 173 15.08 0.30 -8.13
N VAL A 174 14.67 1.51 -7.73
CA VAL A 174 13.50 2.19 -8.30
C VAL A 174 13.67 2.40 -9.81
N GLN A 175 14.82 2.90 -10.26
CA GLN A 175 15.09 3.12 -11.69
C GLN A 175 15.13 1.82 -12.49
N ARG A 176 15.64 0.74 -11.89
CA ARG A 176 15.69 -0.59 -12.52
C ARG A 176 14.30 -1.22 -12.64
N LEU A 177 13.51 -1.22 -11.56
CA LEU A 177 12.21 -1.88 -11.51
C LEU A 177 11.10 -1.05 -12.17
N CYS A 178 11.17 0.27 -12.04
CA CYS A 178 10.16 1.22 -12.50
C CYS A 178 10.77 2.31 -13.41
N PRO A 179 11.41 1.97 -14.55
CA PRO A 179 12.07 2.93 -15.44
C PRO A 179 11.16 4.06 -15.98
N GLN A 180 9.85 3.83 -16.01
CA GLN A 180 8.87 4.81 -16.47
C GLN A 180 8.33 5.73 -15.36
N VAL A 181 8.71 5.51 -14.10
CA VAL A 181 8.29 6.37 -13.01
C VAL A 181 8.76 7.80 -13.26
N ARG A 182 7.86 8.74 -13.01
CA ARG A 182 8.12 10.18 -13.08
C ARG A 182 7.74 10.89 -11.78
N ARG A 183 6.85 10.30 -10.99
CA ARG A 183 6.37 10.85 -9.72
C ARG A 183 6.44 9.80 -8.64
N ILE A 184 7.03 10.15 -7.51
CA ILE A 184 7.16 9.28 -6.34
C ILE A 184 6.62 9.99 -5.11
N MET A 185 5.73 9.34 -4.37
CA MET A 185 5.20 9.84 -3.12
C MET A 185 5.66 8.91 -2.01
N PHE A 186 6.41 9.45 -1.05
CA PHE A 186 6.73 8.74 0.16
C PHE A 186 5.60 8.95 1.17
N THR A 187 4.98 7.86 1.60
CA THR A 187 3.96 7.91 2.64
C THR A 187 4.58 7.46 3.95
N GLN A 188 4.67 8.37 4.91
CA GLN A 188 5.06 8.03 6.27
C GLN A 188 3.83 7.89 7.14
N ASP A 189 3.69 6.67 7.62
CA ASP A 189 2.53 6.16 8.31
C ASP A 189 3.08 5.78 9.70
N GLY A 190 3.01 6.69 10.69
CA GLY A 190 3.65 6.45 12.00
C GLY A 190 3.30 7.44 13.10
N SER A 191 3.48 7.05 14.36
CA SER A 191 3.48 7.98 15.49
C SER A 191 4.64 8.98 15.35
N PRO A 192 4.49 10.23 15.82
CA PRO A 192 5.61 11.17 15.86
C PRO A 192 6.75 10.52 16.63
N ILE A 193 7.87 10.31 15.93
CA ILE A 193 9.04 9.69 16.50
C ILE A 193 9.78 10.79 17.28
N PRO A 194 10.30 10.51 18.49
CA PRO A 194 10.95 11.50 19.34
C PRO A 194 12.18 12.20 18.74
N ASP A 195 12.63 11.78 17.55
CA ASP A 195 13.77 12.34 16.82
C ASP A 195 13.32 12.76 15.41
N GLU A 196 12.49 13.80 15.36
CA GLU A 196 11.95 14.39 14.14
C GLU A 196 13.06 14.94 13.22
N ASP A 197 14.16 15.39 13.81
CA ASP A 197 15.32 15.91 13.08
C ASP A 197 15.96 14.81 12.21
N THR A 198 16.17 13.60 12.76
CA THR A 198 16.81 12.52 11.98
C THR A 198 15.94 12.01 10.82
N ILE A 199 14.61 11.95 10.98
CA ILE A 199 13.71 11.53 9.89
C ILE A 199 13.70 12.58 8.79
N THR A 200 13.61 13.84 9.20
CA THR A 200 13.68 14.98 8.28
C THR A 200 15.00 14.97 7.52
N ASP A 201 16.10 14.61 8.18
CA ASP A 201 17.41 14.47 7.56
C ASP A 201 17.49 13.30 6.57
N CYS A 202 16.94 12.12 6.89
CA CYS A 202 16.91 10.99 5.96
C CYS A 202 16.13 11.34 4.70
N PHE A 203 14.94 11.93 4.82
CA PHE A 203 14.16 12.39 3.67
C PHE A 203 14.87 13.49 2.89
N ARG A 204 15.52 14.43 3.58
CA ARG A 204 16.31 15.48 2.94
C ARG A 204 17.46 14.89 2.15
N LYS A 205 18.18 13.88 2.69
CA LYS A 205 19.22 13.14 1.94
C LYS A 205 18.61 12.39 0.76
N MET A 206 17.50 11.68 0.96
CA MET A 206 16.84 10.89 -0.07
C MET A 206 16.38 11.76 -1.24
N THR A 207 15.74 12.88 -0.95
CA THR A 207 15.32 13.86 -1.95
C THR A 207 16.52 14.48 -2.64
N LYS A 208 17.57 14.91 -1.92
CA LYS A 208 18.81 15.45 -2.53
C LYS A 208 19.48 14.48 -3.50
N SER A 209 19.44 13.19 -3.21
CA SER A 209 19.99 12.13 -4.07
C SER A 209 19.02 11.65 -5.15
N CYS A 210 17.83 12.26 -5.26
CA CYS A 210 16.82 11.84 -6.21
C CYS A 210 17.28 12.13 -7.66
N PRO A 211 17.09 11.18 -8.60
CA PRO A 211 17.32 11.44 -10.01
C PRO A 211 16.56 12.67 -10.52
N PRO A 212 17.17 13.53 -11.35
CA PRO A 212 16.58 14.81 -11.77
C PRO A 212 15.32 14.67 -12.63
N SER A 213 15.02 13.47 -13.13
CA SER A 213 13.83 13.17 -13.93
C SER A 213 12.59 12.81 -13.09
N LEU A 214 12.72 12.77 -11.76
CA LEU A 214 11.67 12.35 -10.84
C LEU A 214 11.18 13.52 -9.99
N ASP A 215 9.86 13.69 -9.94
CA ASP A 215 9.21 14.53 -8.93
C ASP A 215 8.99 13.71 -7.65
N VAL A 216 9.46 14.22 -6.52
CA VAL A 216 9.28 13.57 -5.21
C VAL A 216 8.33 14.37 -4.33
N PHE A 217 7.40 13.64 -3.71
CA PHE A 217 6.43 14.14 -2.77
C PHE A 217 6.63 13.43 -1.43
N LEU A 218 6.45 14.15 -0.34
CA LEU A 218 6.38 13.60 1.00
C LEU A 218 4.95 13.75 1.49
N TYR A 219 4.33 12.63 1.80
CA TYR A 219 3.02 12.57 2.40
C TYR A 219 3.16 12.18 3.87
N ARG A 220 2.88 13.13 4.76
CA ARG A 220 2.99 12.93 6.20
C ARG A 220 1.62 13.08 6.85
N ALA A 221 1.26 12.11 7.68
CA ALA A 221 0.16 12.25 8.62
C ALA A 221 0.65 13.11 9.80
N GLU A 222 0.10 14.30 9.96
CA GLU A 222 0.35 15.16 11.10
C GLU A 222 -0.69 14.90 12.20
N PRO A 223 -0.28 14.73 13.47
CA PRO A 223 -1.24 14.74 14.56
C PRO A 223 -1.91 16.14 14.59
N ALA A 224 -3.24 16.19 14.72
CA ALA A 224 -3.93 17.47 14.88
C ALA A 224 -3.41 18.14 16.16
N GLN A 225 -2.81 19.33 16.00
CA GLN A 225 -2.06 20.00 17.06
C GLN A 225 -2.90 20.40 18.28
N GLU A 226 -4.24 20.47 18.19
CA GLU A 226 -5.05 21.14 19.24
C GLU A 226 -6.40 20.47 19.59
N ALA A 227 -6.75 19.33 19.00
CA ALA A 227 -7.99 18.64 19.36
C ALA A 227 -7.70 17.52 20.36
N VAL A 228 -8.51 17.42 21.43
CA VAL A 228 -8.52 16.34 22.44
C VAL A 228 -9.01 15.01 21.83
N GLY A 229 -8.49 14.64 20.66
CA GLY A 229 -8.84 13.45 19.90
C GLY A 229 -7.81 13.20 18.82
N ARG A 230 -7.55 11.93 18.51
CA ARG A 230 -6.57 11.50 17.49
C ARG A 230 -7.04 11.81 16.05
N ARG A 231 -7.44 13.04 15.74
CA ARG A 231 -7.52 13.46 14.34
C ARG A 231 -6.09 13.53 13.83
N ARG A 232 -5.75 12.75 12.81
CA ARG A 232 -4.53 12.97 12.06
C ARG A 232 -4.91 13.79 10.84
N GLY A 233 -4.47 15.04 10.78
CA GLY A 233 -4.50 15.77 9.52
C GLY A 233 -3.50 15.14 8.57
N ARG A 234 -3.75 15.20 7.27
CA ARG A 234 -2.74 14.80 6.29
C ARG A 234 -2.24 16.02 5.55
N VAL A 235 -0.93 16.16 5.49
CA VAL A 235 -0.26 17.23 4.76
C VAL A 235 0.57 16.59 3.67
N LEU A 236 0.16 16.84 2.41
CA LEU A 236 0.99 16.54 1.27
C LEU A 236 2.00 17.68 1.09
N GLN A 237 3.26 17.38 1.29
CA GLN A 237 4.36 18.32 1.11
C GLN A 237 5.08 17.99 -0.19
N ARG A 238 5.02 18.89 -1.17
CA ARG A 238 5.86 18.76 -2.36
C ARG A 238 7.28 19.17 -2.00
N LEU A 239 8.22 18.24 -2.13
CA LEU A 239 9.64 18.53 -1.97
C LEU A 239 10.22 18.86 -3.34
N SER A 240 10.19 20.14 -3.71
CA SER A 240 10.82 20.61 -4.94
C SER A 240 12.29 20.95 -4.68
N ILE A 241 13.20 20.20 -5.29
CA ILE A 241 14.63 20.56 -5.29
C ILE A 241 14.88 21.40 -6.54
N SER A 242 14.97 22.71 -6.35
CA SER A 242 15.52 23.58 -7.40
C SER A 242 17.03 23.35 -7.46
N SER A 243 17.55 23.09 -8.65
CA SER A 243 18.98 22.87 -8.91
C SER A 243 19.87 24.10 -8.69
N ALA A 244 19.31 25.22 -8.24
CA ALA A 244 20.06 26.42 -7.87
C ALA A 244 20.65 26.26 -6.46
N SER A 245 21.96 26.05 -6.43
CA SER A 245 22.94 25.72 -5.37
C SER A 245 22.87 26.35 -3.97
N THR A 246 21.78 26.99 -3.57
CA THR A 246 21.53 27.36 -2.18
C THR A 246 20.31 26.59 -1.70
N VAL A 247 20.53 25.64 -0.79
CA VAL A 247 19.47 25.08 0.07
C VAL A 247 19.00 26.19 1.02
N THR A 248 18.50 27.29 0.48
CA THR A 248 17.58 28.16 1.19
C THR A 248 16.36 27.30 1.43
N GLU A 249 16.13 26.99 2.70
CA GLU A 249 14.87 26.51 3.30
C GLU A 249 13.90 26.04 2.22
N SER A 250 13.82 24.71 1.99
CA SER A 250 12.76 24.12 1.17
C SER A 250 11.50 24.85 1.53
N THR A 251 11.06 25.77 0.67
CA THR A 251 9.88 26.56 0.97
C THR A 251 8.80 25.52 0.83
N LEU A 252 8.32 25.03 1.98
CA LEU A 252 7.16 24.18 2.11
C LEU A 252 6.00 25.00 1.55
N GLN A 253 5.93 25.09 0.22
CA GLN A 253 4.76 25.57 -0.46
C GLN A 253 3.74 24.49 -0.17
N GLY A 254 2.94 24.73 0.86
CA GLY A 254 1.68 24.06 1.09
C GLY A 254 0.79 24.36 -0.11
N GLY A 255 1.08 23.73 -1.25
CA GLY A 255 0.13 23.60 -2.31
C GLY A 255 -0.99 22.77 -1.75
N THR A 256 -2.20 23.30 -1.73
CA THR A 256 -3.38 22.47 -1.53
C THR A 256 -3.29 21.34 -2.54
N PRO A 257 -3.19 20.06 -2.11
CA PRO A 257 -3.20 18.96 -3.04
C PRO A 257 -4.38 19.15 -3.99
N SER A 258 -4.19 18.80 -5.26
CA SER A 258 -5.32 18.74 -6.19
C SER A 258 -6.44 17.97 -5.49
N ARG A 259 -7.64 18.58 -5.38
CA ARG A 259 -8.82 17.97 -4.75
C ARG A 259 -9.24 16.63 -5.37
N ALA A 260 -8.56 16.21 -6.44
CA ALA A 260 -8.79 14.90 -7.03
C ALA A 260 -8.44 13.80 -6.01
N PRO A 261 -9.35 12.87 -5.74
CA PRO A 261 -9.07 11.75 -4.85
C PRO A 261 -7.89 10.93 -5.37
N ILE A 262 -6.93 10.68 -4.48
CA ILE A 262 -5.77 9.84 -4.75
C ILE A 262 -6.20 8.39 -4.54
N LYS A 263 -6.17 7.61 -5.62
CA LYS A 263 -6.45 6.18 -5.59
C LYS A 263 -5.17 5.38 -5.46
N ILE A 264 -5.03 4.64 -4.36
CA ILE A 264 -3.87 3.80 -4.10
C ILE A 264 -4.16 2.35 -4.51
N VAL A 265 -3.29 1.78 -5.33
CA VAL A 265 -3.43 0.45 -5.89
C VAL A 265 -2.18 -0.38 -5.59
N VAL A 266 -2.35 -1.54 -4.96
CA VAL A 266 -1.25 -2.51 -4.81
C VAL A 266 -1.06 -3.23 -6.15
N PRO A 267 0.16 -3.24 -6.74
CA PRO A 267 0.44 -3.95 -7.99
C PRO A 267 0.07 -5.43 -7.94
N PRO A 268 -0.18 -6.06 -9.10
CA PRO A 268 -0.40 -7.49 -9.14
C PRO A 268 0.86 -8.23 -8.67
N GLU A 269 0.66 -9.17 -7.77
CA GLU A 269 1.68 -10.10 -7.32
C GLU A 269 2.04 -11.07 -8.45
N LYS A 270 3.29 -11.50 -8.51
CA LYS A 270 3.68 -12.58 -9.43
C LYS A 270 3.11 -13.91 -8.94
N PRO A 271 2.88 -14.90 -9.82
CA PRO A 271 2.50 -16.23 -9.36
C PRO A 271 3.63 -16.85 -8.53
N HIS A 272 3.25 -17.46 -7.41
CA HIS A 272 4.13 -18.22 -6.53
C HIS A 272 3.69 -19.69 -6.55
N ARG A 273 4.64 -20.63 -6.47
CA ARG A 273 4.37 -22.08 -6.52
C ARG A 273 5.29 -22.85 -5.57
N GLY A 274 4.96 -24.11 -5.32
CA GLY A 274 5.74 -24.93 -4.40
C GLY A 274 5.60 -24.50 -2.94
N ARG A 275 6.50 -24.98 -2.08
CA ARG A 275 6.47 -24.77 -0.63
C ARG A 275 6.81 -23.35 -0.25
N VAL A 276 7.81 -22.78 -0.91
CA VAL A 276 8.14 -21.35 -0.81
C VAL A 276 6.92 -20.50 -1.20
N GLY A 277 6.19 -20.90 -2.24
CA GLY A 277 4.97 -20.21 -2.65
C GLY A 277 3.83 -20.34 -1.66
N ASP A 278 3.63 -21.51 -1.04
CA ASP A 278 2.65 -21.70 0.04
C ASP A 278 2.96 -20.80 1.24
N PHE A 279 4.24 -20.67 1.64
CA PHE A 279 4.66 -19.73 2.68
C PHE A 279 4.29 -18.29 2.33
N ILE A 280 4.71 -17.80 1.15
CA ILE A 280 4.39 -16.44 0.70
C ILE A 280 2.87 -16.22 0.67
N ALA A 281 2.11 -17.18 0.17
CA ALA A 281 0.66 -17.11 0.11
C ALA A 281 0.04 -16.97 1.51
N SER A 282 0.56 -17.68 2.52
CA SER A 282 0.09 -17.55 3.90
C SER A 282 0.38 -16.16 4.49
N GLN A 283 1.59 -15.62 4.28
CA GLN A 283 1.98 -14.28 4.73
C GLN A 283 1.09 -13.21 4.08
N ARG A 284 0.86 -13.31 2.76
CA ARG A 284 -0.01 -12.36 2.04
C ARG A 284 -1.48 -12.46 2.45
N ALA A 285 -1.97 -13.66 2.73
CA ALA A 285 -3.32 -13.84 3.24
C ALA A 285 -3.50 -13.16 4.61
N TRP A 286 -2.48 -13.26 5.48
CA TRP A 286 -2.47 -12.63 6.79
C TRP A 286 -2.43 -11.10 6.69
N GLU A 287 -1.55 -10.55 5.86
CA GLU A 287 -1.48 -9.11 5.60
C GLU A 287 -2.80 -8.55 5.06
N ARG A 288 -3.42 -9.25 4.11
CA ARG A 288 -4.74 -8.90 3.57
C ARG A 288 -5.81 -8.90 4.65
N TYR A 289 -5.88 -9.95 5.47
CA TYR A 289 -6.80 -10.02 6.59
C TYR A 289 -6.57 -8.85 7.56
N CYS A 290 -5.33 -8.57 7.95
CA CYS A 290 -5.00 -7.46 8.83
C CYS A 290 -5.48 -6.12 8.24
N ALA A 291 -5.20 -5.87 6.97
CA ALA A 291 -5.61 -4.63 6.31
C ALA A 291 -7.14 -4.50 6.14
N GLN A 292 -7.86 -5.61 5.92
CA GLN A 292 -9.33 -5.61 5.93
C GLN A 292 -9.91 -5.42 7.32
N ARG A 293 -9.27 -5.98 8.35
CA ARG A 293 -9.66 -5.81 9.74
C ARG A 293 -9.55 -4.35 10.15
N PHE A 294 -8.46 -3.67 9.75
CA PHE A 294 -8.33 -2.23 9.95
C PHE A 294 -9.43 -1.47 9.20
N ALA A 295 -9.72 -1.82 7.95
CA ALA A 295 -10.80 -1.19 7.17
C ALA A 295 -12.21 -1.46 7.73
N ALA A 296 -12.40 -2.52 8.53
CA ALA A 296 -13.73 -2.94 9.01
C ALA A 296 -14.44 -1.87 9.83
N ASP A 297 -13.71 -1.26 10.76
CA ASP A 297 -14.24 -0.23 11.64
C ASP A 297 -14.67 1.00 10.83
N TYR A 298 -13.90 1.29 9.79
CA TYR A 298 -14.10 2.38 8.86
C TYR A 298 -15.31 2.16 7.96
N HIS A 299 -15.45 0.97 7.39
CA HIS A 299 -16.62 0.56 6.62
C HIS A 299 -17.90 0.68 7.44
N ARG A 300 -17.88 0.18 8.68
CA ARG A 300 -19.03 0.30 9.58
C ARG A 300 -19.39 1.75 9.83
N ALA A 301 -18.41 2.63 10.03
CA ALA A 301 -18.67 4.06 10.21
C ALA A 301 -19.34 4.68 8.97
N ALA A 302 -18.81 4.37 7.79
CA ALA A 302 -19.36 4.81 6.52
C ALA A 302 -20.80 4.30 6.29
N VAL A 303 -21.11 3.05 6.66
CA VAL A 303 -22.47 2.49 6.61
C VAL A 303 -23.41 3.29 7.53
N VAL A 304 -22.99 3.59 8.76
CA VAL A 304 -23.79 4.38 9.73
C VAL A 304 -24.04 5.79 9.18
N GLU A 305 -23.00 6.45 8.66
CA GLU A 305 -23.12 7.78 8.06
C GLU A 305 -24.01 7.76 6.81
N GLN A 306 -23.88 6.74 5.96
CA GLN A 306 -24.75 6.57 4.81
C GLN A 306 -26.21 6.41 5.23
N TYR A 307 -26.50 5.61 6.25
CA TYR A 307 -27.85 5.43 6.78
C TYR A 307 -28.47 6.75 7.27
N HIS A 308 -27.70 7.58 7.97
CA HIS A 308 -28.19 8.84 8.55
C HIS A 308 -28.21 10.01 7.57
N PHE A 309 -27.24 10.09 6.65
CA PHE A 309 -27.06 11.26 5.80
C PHE A 309 -27.46 11.05 4.33
N GLN A 310 -27.57 9.81 3.83
CA GLN A 310 -28.01 9.57 2.44
C GLN A 310 -29.53 9.74 2.32
N GLY A 311 -29.96 10.95 1.95
CA GLY A 311 -31.36 11.28 1.68
C GLY A 311 -32.21 11.62 2.90
N ARG A 312 -31.70 11.41 4.12
CA ARG A 312 -32.41 11.73 5.38
C ARG A 312 -31.88 12.98 6.07
N HIS A 313 -30.55 13.16 6.07
CA HIS A 313 -29.86 14.26 6.77
C HIS A 313 -30.20 14.32 8.27
N GLU A 314 -30.27 13.17 8.94
CA GLU A 314 -30.62 13.04 10.36
C GLU A 314 -29.37 13.08 11.25
N PRO A 315 -29.21 14.09 12.13
CA PRO A 315 -28.12 14.10 13.10
C PRO A 315 -28.23 12.92 14.08
N PHE A 316 -27.09 12.44 14.58
CA PHE A 316 -27.06 11.36 15.56
C PHE A 316 -25.91 11.52 16.56
N GLY A 317 -26.07 10.89 17.74
CA GLY A 317 -25.07 10.89 18.81
C GLY A 317 -24.22 9.61 18.84
N CYS A 318 -23.06 9.70 19.46
CA CYS A 318 -22.21 8.56 19.78
C CYS A 318 -22.95 7.57 20.68
N SER A 319 -22.72 6.26 20.48
CA SER A 319 -23.40 5.21 21.25
C SER A 319 -22.77 4.90 22.60
N VAL A 320 -21.56 5.39 22.86
CA VAL A 320 -20.87 5.17 24.13
C VAL A 320 -21.51 6.08 25.18
N ALA A 321 -21.96 5.51 26.29
CA ALA A 321 -22.77 6.21 27.30
C ALA A 321 -22.10 7.46 27.90
N GLU A 322 -20.77 7.48 27.95
CA GLU A 322 -19.97 8.60 28.48
C GLU A 322 -19.53 9.59 27.39
N CYS A 323 -20.06 9.46 26.16
CA CYS A 323 -19.65 10.27 25.02
C CYS A 323 -20.80 11.12 24.48
N ASP A 324 -20.79 12.40 24.80
CA ASP A 324 -21.80 13.39 24.35
C ASP A 324 -21.53 13.92 22.92
N ALA A 325 -20.73 13.22 22.11
CA ALA A 325 -20.43 13.66 20.76
C ALA A 325 -21.67 13.49 19.85
N TRP A 326 -21.99 14.54 19.09
CA TRP A 326 -23.06 14.57 18.10
C TRP A 326 -22.52 14.90 16.71
N PHE A 327 -23.16 14.33 15.70
CA PHE A 327 -22.74 14.42 14.30
C PHE A 327 -23.90 14.93 13.46
N ASP A 328 -23.75 16.11 12.88
CA ASP A 328 -24.72 16.78 12.01
C ASP A 328 -24.29 16.79 10.54
N GLN A 329 -23.04 16.43 10.26
CA GLN A 329 -22.48 16.31 8.91
C GLN A 329 -21.83 14.94 8.70
N PRO A 330 -21.81 14.44 7.44
CA PRO A 330 -21.03 13.27 7.08
C PRO A 330 -19.56 13.40 7.48
N GLU A 331 -18.89 12.26 7.64
CA GLU A 331 -17.48 12.10 8.06
C GLU A 331 -17.15 12.56 9.48
N GLN A 332 -18.02 13.29 10.16
CA GLN A 332 -17.81 13.67 11.56
C GLN A 332 -17.82 12.45 12.49
N TYR A 333 -18.70 11.47 12.25
CA TYR A 333 -18.77 10.24 13.06
C TYR A 333 -17.57 9.35 12.78
N THR A 334 -17.23 9.15 11.50
CA THR A 334 -16.06 8.35 11.14
C THR A 334 -14.78 8.95 11.70
N THR A 335 -14.65 10.28 11.65
CA THR A 335 -13.51 10.98 12.24
C THR A 335 -13.48 10.83 13.77
N HIS A 336 -14.64 10.90 14.43
CA HIS A 336 -14.75 10.66 15.86
C HIS A 336 -14.33 9.23 16.23
N LEU A 337 -14.81 8.23 15.49
CA LEU A 337 -14.49 6.82 15.69
C LEU A 337 -12.98 6.57 15.59
N LEU A 338 -12.30 7.14 14.60
CA LEU A 338 -10.83 7.02 14.47
C LEU A 338 -10.10 7.71 15.64
N ALA A 339 -10.67 8.79 16.17
CA ALA A 339 -10.08 9.55 17.26
C ALA A 339 -10.19 8.85 18.62
N THR A 340 -11.32 8.19 18.90
CA THR A 340 -11.68 7.68 20.23
C THR A 340 -11.76 6.15 20.31
N GLY A 341 -11.93 5.46 19.18
CA GLY A 341 -12.30 4.04 19.15
C GLY A 341 -13.77 3.76 19.52
N HIS A 342 -14.61 4.80 19.68
CA HIS A 342 -16.01 4.68 20.11
C HIS A 342 -16.96 4.21 19.00
N GLY A 343 -16.71 3.02 18.44
CA GLY A 343 -17.52 2.50 17.33
C GLY A 343 -17.75 1.01 17.34
N THR A 344 -17.19 0.28 18.29
CA THR A 344 -17.13 -1.19 18.23
C THR A 344 -18.46 -1.89 18.52
N GLY A 345 -19.46 -1.20 19.07
CA GLY A 345 -20.64 -1.84 19.66
C GLY A 345 -22.02 -1.53 19.06
N LYS A 346 -22.19 -0.50 18.22
CA LYS A 346 -23.53 -0.17 17.68
C LYS A 346 -23.70 -0.75 16.28
N THR A 347 -24.70 -1.60 16.11
CA THR A 347 -25.15 -2.06 14.80
C THR A 347 -26.20 -1.08 14.27
N PRO A 348 -26.02 -0.48 13.08
CA PRO A 348 -27.06 0.34 12.47
C PRO A 348 -28.28 -0.53 12.11
N PRO A 349 -29.52 -0.03 12.19
CA PRO A 349 -30.70 -0.86 11.97
C PRO A 349 -30.96 -1.15 10.47
N GLY A 350 -31.70 -2.23 10.20
CA GLY A 350 -32.25 -2.53 8.86
C GLY A 350 -31.20 -3.00 7.86
N GLN A 351 -31.24 -2.48 6.62
CA GLN A 351 -30.30 -2.90 5.56
C GLN A 351 -28.82 -2.65 5.93
N ALA A 352 -28.57 -1.61 6.72
CA ALA A 352 -27.24 -1.29 7.22
C ALA A 352 -26.67 -2.39 8.14
N GLU A 353 -27.51 -3.03 8.95
CA GLU A 353 -27.15 -4.19 9.77
C GLU A 353 -26.69 -5.36 8.89
N GLU A 354 -27.47 -5.66 7.85
CA GLU A 354 -27.19 -6.76 6.93
C GLU A 354 -25.86 -6.56 6.20
N MET A 355 -25.54 -5.32 5.81
CA MET A 355 -24.28 -4.96 5.17
C MET A 355 -23.08 -5.11 6.11
N VAL A 356 -23.19 -4.59 7.34
CA VAL A 356 -22.13 -4.75 8.37
C VAL A 356 -21.92 -6.23 8.70
N ALA A 357 -23.01 -7.00 8.84
CA ALA A 357 -22.96 -8.42 9.09
C ALA A 357 -22.36 -9.20 7.91
N ALA A 358 -22.65 -8.82 6.67
CA ALA A 358 -22.05 -9.41 5.48
C ALA A 358 -20.54 -9.18 5.45
N TYR A 359 -20.10 -7.94 5.67
CA TYR A 359 -18.67 -7.61 5.74
C TYR A 359 -17.96 -8.39 6.87
N ALA A 360 -18.57 -8.47 8.06
CA ALA A 360 -18.02 -9.25 9.17
C ALA A 360 -17.86 -10.74 8.83
N ARG A 361 -18.84 -11.35 8.12
CA ARG A 361 -18.72 -12.74 7.64
C ARG A 361 -17.56 -12.90 6.66
N ASP A 362 -17.39 -11.96 5.73
CA ASP A 362 -16.31 -12.05 4.74
C ASP A 362 -14.93 -11.81 5.37
N LEU A 363 -14.83 -10.92 6.36
CA LEU A 363 -13.62 -10.76 7.17
C LEU A 363 -13.26 -12.05 7.92
N MET A 364 -14.25 -12.73 8.52
CA MET A 364 -14.03 -14.01 9.19
C MET A 364 -13.59 -15.11 8.21
N LYS A 365 -14.16 -15.17 7.00
CA LYS A 365 -13.68 -16.09 5.95
C LYS A 365 -12.23 -15.79 5.56
N SER A 366 -11.86 -14.50 5.44
CA SER A 366 -10.48 -14.12 5.13
C SER A 366 -9.51 -14.52 6.24
N LYS A 367 -9.91 -14.36 7.50
CA LYS A 367 -9.15 -14.82 8.66
C LYS A 367 -8.93 -16.33 8.61
N GLN A 368 -10.02 -17.09 8.47
CA GLN A 368 -9.98 -18.55 8.41
C GLN A 368 -9.08 -19.02 7.27
N LYS A 369 -9.21 -18.45 6.07
CA LYS A 369 -8.35 -18.79 4.93
C LYS A 369 -6.87 -18.51 5.22
N SER A 370 -6.56 -17.41 5.91
CA SER A 370 -5.19 -17.12 6.31
C SER A 370 -4.64 -18.14 7.30
N GLU A 371 -5.44 -18.51 8.30
CA GLU A 371 -5.09 -19.53 9.30
C GLU A 371 -4.91 -20.91 8.64
N GLU A 372 -5.80 -21.30 7.74
CA GLU A 372 -5.71 -22.55 6.97
C GLU A 372 -4.42 -22.63 6.14
N LEU A 373 -4.05 -21.54 5.45
CA LEU A 373 -2.81 -21.49 4.67
C LEU A 373 -1.56 -21.55 5.56
N HIS A 374 -1.61 -20.86 6.70
CA HIS A 374 -0.51 -20.86 7.67
C HIS A 374 -0.33 -22.25 8.29
N LEU A 375 -1.41 -22.86 8.80
CA LEU A 375 -1.40 -24.21 9.35
C LEU A 375 -0.97 -25.24 8.32
N LYS A 376 -1.45 -25.16 7.07
CA LYS A 376 -1.02 -26.08 6.01
C LYS A 376 0.50 -26.04 5.77
N PHE A 377 1.10 -24.84 5.79
CA PHE A 377 2.55 -24.71 5.65
C PHE A 377 3.26 -25.22 6.91
N TRP A 378 2.74 -24.89 8.08
CA TRP A 378 3.27 -25.27 9.38
C TRP A 378 3.28 -26.78 9.60
N ASP A 379 2.14 -27.44 9.42
CA ASP A 379 1.98 -28.89 9.54
C ASP A 379 2.97 -29.61 8.63
N TRP A 380 3.19 -29.10 7.41
CA TRP A 380 4.20 -29.64 6.51
C TRP A 380 5.63 -29.45 7.02
N TRP A 381 5.94 -28.30 7.63
CA TRP A 381 7.26 -28.00 8.18
C TRP A 381 7.61 -28.88 9.39
N GLU A 382 6.62 -29.24 10.21
CA GLU A 382 6.82 -30.09 11.40
C GLU A 382 6.77 -31.60 11.11
N LEU A 383 6.29 -32.02 9.94
CA LEU A 383 6.19 -33.44 9.60
C LEU A 383 7.58 -34.06 9.37
N GLU A 384 8.12 -34.69 10.41
CA GLU A 384 9.22 -35.66 10.31
C GLU A 384 8.74 -36.95 9.64
N ASP A 385 8.54 -36.92 8.33
CA ASP A 385 8.37 -38.15 7.55
C ASP A 385 9.74 -38.69 7.14
N SER A 386 10.09 -39.88 7.66
CA SER A 386 11.33 -40.59 7.35
C SER A 386 11.57 -40.89 5.85
N HIS A 387 10.57 -40.67 5.00
CA HIS A 387 10.66 -40.90 3.56
C HIS A 387 10.76 -39.63 2.71
N ASN A 388 10.59 -38.46 3.30
CA ASN A 388 10.73 -37.18 2.59
C ASN A 388 12.03 -36.48 2.99
N PRO A 389 12.65 -35.69 2.10
CA PRO A 389 13.74 -34.81 2.50
C PRO A 389 13.25 -33.88 3.62
N PRO A 390 14.12 -33.48 4.56
CA PRO A 390 13.79 -32.46 5.54
C PRO A 390 13.12 -31.25 4.87
N PRO A 391 12.03 -30.68 5.44
CA PRO A 391 11.34 -29.53 4.86
C PRO A 391 12.27 -28.35 4.52
N GLU A 392 13.32 -28.15 5.33
CA GLU A 392 14.38 -27.18 5.08
C GLU A 392 15.13 -27.45 3.76
N GLU A 393 15.53 -28.70 3.49
CA GLU A 393 16.22 -29.06 2.25
C GLU A 393 15.32 -28.83 1.02
N GLU A 394 14.02 -29.09 1.11
CA GLU A 394 13.07 -28.80 0.01
C GLU A 394 12.94 -27.29 -0.24
N VAL A 395 12.87 -26.47 0.82
CA VAL A 395 12.87 -25.00 0.67
C VAL A 395 14.17 -24.50 0.07
N LEU A 396 15.32 -24.94 0.60
CA LEU A 396 16.63 -24.57 0.07
C LEU A 396 16.75 -24.92 -1.41
N HIS A 397 16.34 -26.14 -1.78
CA HIS A 397 16.35 -26.59 -3.16
C HIS A 397 15.44 -25.72 -4.06
N GLN A 398 14.23 -25.36 -3.60
CA GLN A 398 13.35 -24.47 -4.36
C GLN A 398 13.93 -23.06 -4.52
N LEU A 399 14.54 -22.51 -3.47
CA LEU A 399 15.19 -21.20 -3.50
C LEU A 399 16.42 -21.19 -4.43
N GLU A 400 17.14 -22.30 -4.55
CA GLU A 400 18.28 -22.43 -5.47
C GLU A 400 17.87 -22.63 -6.92
N HIS A 401 16.89 -23.49 -7.18
CA HIS A 401 16.69 -24.07 -8.52
C HIS A 401 15.40 -23.64 -9.21
N ASP A 402 14.36 -23.18 -8.50
CA ASP A 402 13.15 -22.71 -9.16
C ASP A 402 13.37 -21.30 -9.71
N VAL A 403 13.24 -21.12 -11.03
CA VAL A 403 13.36 -19.82 -11.72
C VAL A 403 12.53 -18.69 -11.11
N LEU A 404 11.44 -19.00 -10.39
CA LEU A 404 10.63 -18.00 -9.70
C LEU A 404 11.30 -17.42 -8.46
N TYR A 405 12.25 -18.13 -7.85
CA TYR A 405 12.90 -17.77 -6.59
C TYR A 405 14.42 -17.68 -6.71
N ALA A 406 15.02 -18.41 -7.66
CA ALA A 406 16.44 -18.50 -7.91
C ALA A 406 17.07 -17.12 -8.05
N GLN A 407 18.25 -16.98 -7.44
CA GLN A 407 18.99 -15.74 -7.36
C GLN A 407 20.45 -15.94 -7.70
N ASP A 408 21.12 -14.84 -8.05
CA ASP A 408 22.57 -14.83 -8.33
C ASP A 408 23.44 -14.83 -7.05
N LYS A 409 22.90 -15.29 -5.91
CA LYS A 409 23.58 -15.35 -4.60
C LYS A 409 23.20 -16.62 -3.82
N PRO A 410 24.06 -17.07 -2.87
CA PRO A 410 23.77 -18.23 -2.02
C PRO A 410 22.47 -18.07 -1.21
N VAL A 411 21.77 -19.18 -0.92
CA VAL A 411 20.46 -19.16 -0.21
C VAL A 411 20.55 -18.58 1.18
N SER A 412 21.68 -18.75 1.87
CA SER A 412 21.93 -18.14 3.17
C SER A 412 21.83 -16.61 3.17
N GLU A 413 21.98 -15.98 2.01
CA GLU A 413 21.84 -14.53 1.82
C GLU A 413 20.46 -14.11 1.28
N HIS A 414 19.55 -15.06 1.04
CA HIS A 414 18.20 -14.77 0.56
C HIS A 414 17.37 -14.16 1.69
N ALA A 415 16.75 -13.00 1.43
CA ALA A 415 15.88 -12.36 2.42
C ALA A 415 14.67 -13.26 2.76
N LEU A 416 14.15 -13.96 1.75
CA LEU A 416 13.03 -14.88 1.91
C LEU A 416 13.38 -16.10 2.77
N TYR A 417 14.59 -16.66 2.62
CA TYR A 417 15.06 -17.76 3.47
C TYR A 417 15.12 -17.34 4.94
N ARG A 418 15.73 -16.19 5.22
CA ARG A 418 15.80 -15.64 6.58
C ARG A 418 14.42 -15.38 7.18
N LEU A 419 13.48 -14.89 6.37
CA LEU A 419 12.10 -14.67 6.82
C LEU A 419 11.40 -16.00 7.15
N ILE A 420 11.53 -17.02 6.30
CA ILE A 420 10.99 -18.36 6.57
C ILE A 420 11.58 -18.88 7.89
N TRP A 421 12.91 -18.87 8.01
CA TRP A 421 13.61 -19.33 9.19
C TRP A 421 13.17 -18.60 10.47
N GLN A 422 13.11 -17.26 10.43
CA GLN A 422 12.67 -16.45 11.57
C GLN A 422 11.26 -16.82 12.01
N VAL A 423 10.31 -16.91 11.07
CA VAL A 423 8.92 -17.26 11.38
C VAL A 423 8.82 -18.67 11.95
N MET A 424 9.66 -19.61 11.50
CA MET A 424 9.66 -20.98 12.01
C MET A 424 10.32 -21.12 13.39
N MET A 425 11.36 -20.34 13.69
CA MET A 425 12.07 -20.42 14.97
C MET A 425 11.35 -19.66 16.10
N GLU A 426 10.74 -18.51 15.81
CA GLU A 426 10.03 -17.71 16.83
C GLU A 426 8.84 -18.45 17.45
N THR A 427 8.28 -19.40 16.73
CA THR A 427 7.13 -20.23 17.12
C THR A 427 7.50 -21.49 17.90
N GLN A 428 8.79 -21.86 17.96
CA GLN A 428 9.27 -22.98 18.78
C GLN A 428 9.61 -22.58 20.23
N LEU A 429 9.63 -21.26 20.51
CA LEU A 429 9.84 -20.66 21.83
C LEU A 429 8.50 -20.34 22.50
#